data_AF-A0A818F3P3-F1
#
_entry.id   AF-A0A818F3P3-F1
#
_cell.length_a   1.000
_cell.length_b   1.000
_cell.length_c   1.000
_cell.angle_alpha   90.00
_cell.angle_beta   90.00
_cell.angle_gamma   90.00
#
_symmetry.space_group_name_H-M   'P 1'
#
loop_
_entity.id
_entity.type
_entity.pdbx_description
1 polymer ?
#
loop_
_entity_poly.entity_id
_entity_poly.type
_entity_poly.pdbx_seq_one_letter_code
_entity_poly.pdbx_strand_id
1 'polypeptide(L)'
;MHDHSNNIDKFEREYHLQSPIWWYTAPTFIYSMVNRALRTQEVETLIKMGFFIRDLHLQIQQLHSEQVNSRFTKPFTVYRGQGISKTDYEKMMKIKSGLMAFNNFLSTSIDPDISLTFAESNTNNPDLIGILFEITVDPTESTTAFGCLNSVSYYNDSEEEILFSMHTVFRVGAIKKLDDTNRLWRVQLKMTTDNDQLLNVLTERMRQETQGSSSWARL
;
A
#
# COMPACT_ATOMS: atom_id res chain seq x y z
N MET A 1 -3.38 0.63 -28.16
CA MET A 1 -4.30 -0.49 -27.91
C MET A 1 -3.74 -1.88 -28.25
N HIS A 2 -2.63 -2.01 -29.00
CA HIS A 2 -2.02 -3.31 -29.34
C HIS A 2 -1.18 -3.98 -28.22
N ASP A 3 -0.77 -3.25 -27.19
CA ASP A 3 0.24 -3.71 -26.23
C ASP A 3 -0.34 -4.53 -25.04
N HIS A 4 -1.65 -4.42 -24.78
CA HIS A 4 -2.27 -5.07 -23.62
C HIS A 4 -2.56 -6.56 -23.86
N SER A 5 -2.94 -6.95 -25.08
CA SER A 5 -3.26 -8.35 -25.40
C SER A 5 -2.02 -9.24 -25.30
N ASN A 6 -0.87 -8.75 -25.75
CA ASN A 6 0.39 -9.50 -25.74
C ASN A 6 0.87 -9.77 -24.30
N ASN A 7 0.63 -8.83 -23.37
CA ASN A 7 1.01 -8.98 -21.97
C ASN A 7 0.12 -9.99 -21.22
N ILE A 8 -1.16 -10.14 -21.59
CA ILE A 8 -2.05 -11.15 -21.02
C ILE A 8 -1.60 -12.55 -21.44
N ASP A 9 -1.39 -12.76 -22.74
CA ASP A 9 -0.95 -14.06 -23.27
C ASP A 9 0.42 -14.45 -22.69
N LYS A 10 1.31 -13.46 -22.52
CA LYS A 10 2.61 -13.65 -21.85
C LYS A 10 2.43 -14.06 -20.40
N PHE A 11 1.60 -13.35 -19.64
CA PHE A 11 1.33 -13.69 -18.25
C PHE A 11 0.77 -15.11 -18.12
N GLU A 12 -0.21 -15.49 -18.95
CA GLU A 12 -0.80 -16.83 -18.92
C GLU A 12 0.23 -17.95 -19.18
N ARG A 13 1.14 -17.76 -20.15
CA ARG A 13 2.15 -18.78 -20.48
C ARG A 13 3.34 -18.80 -19.55
N GLU A 14 3.75 -17.64 -19.06
CA GLU A 14 5.05 -17.44 -18.41
C GLU A 14 4.92 -17.13 -16.91
N TYR A 15 3.70 -17.15 -16.34
CA TYR A 15 3.46 -16.78 -14.94
C TYR A 15 4.45 -17.46 -13.99
N HIS A 16 4.61 -18.78 -14.11
CA HIS A 16 5.49 -19.59 -13.26
C HIS A 16 6.99 -19.43 -13.53
N LEU A 17 7.38 -18.76 -14.61
CA LEU A 17 8.79 -18.52 -14.94
C LEU A 17 9.37 -17.34 -14.15
N GLN A 18 8.52 -16.53 -13.53
CA GLN A 18 8.91 -15.36 -12.76
C GLN A 18 8.16 -15.32 -11.42
N SER A 19 8.70 -14.55 -10.48
CA SER A 19 8.06 -14.43 -9.17
C SER A 19 6.83 -13.49 -9.22
N PRO A 20 5.84 -13.65 -8.32
CA PRO A 20 4.73 -12.71 -8.19
C PRO A 20 5.16 -11.24 -8.07
N ILE A 21 6.20 -10.94 -7.29
CA ILE A 21 6.78 -9.60 -7.14
C ILE A 21 7.36 -9.08 -8.46
N TRP A 22 8.04 -9.93 -9.23
CA TRP A 22 8.53 -9.57 -10.55
C TRP A 22 7.39 -9.15 -11.46
N TRP A 23 6.30 -9.94 -11.52
CA TRP A 23 5.11 -9.59 -12.30
C TRP A 23 4.42 -8.32 -11.82
N TYR A 24 4.39 -8.11 -10.50
CA TYR A 24 3.79 -6.93 -9.89
C TYR A 24 4.57 -5.63 -10.17
N THR A 25 5.89 -5.72 -10.29
CA THR A 25 6.77 -4.54 -10.53
C THR A 25 7.09 -4.32 -12.00
N ALA A 26 6.96 -5.35 -12.84
CA ALA A 26 7.15 -5.25 -14.27
C ALA A 26 6.14 -4.28 -14.92
N PRO A 27 6.52 -3.60 -16.03
CA PRO A 27 5.63 -2.71 -16.78
C PRO A 27 4.55 -3.49 -17.54
N THR A 28 3.67 -4.16 -16.81
CA THR A 28 2.57 -4.98 -17.29
C THR A 28 1.23 -4.48 -16.75
N PHE A 29 0.13 -5.13 -17.12
CA PHE A 29 -1.20 -4.79 -16.62
C PHE A 29 -1.42 -5.15 -15.14
N ILE A 30 -0.57 -6.00 -14.56
CA ILE A 30 -0.79 -6.59 -13.23
C ILE A 30 -0.84 -5.52 -12.14
N TYR A 31 0.16 -4.64 -12.07
CA TYR A 31 0.23 -3.56 -11.08
C TYR A 31 -1.03 -2.70 -11.09
N SER A 32 -1.41 -2.20 -12.27
CA SER A 32 -2.51 -1.25 -12.41
C SER A 32 -3.87 -1.91 -12.18
N MET A 33 -4.07 -3.13 -12.69
CA MET A 33 -5.31 -3.89 -12.53
C MET A 33 -5.55 -4.28 -11.07
N VAL A 34 -4.57 -4.89 -10.40
CA VAL A 34 -4.70 -5.35 -9.01
C VAL A 34 -4.89 -4.16 -8.07
N ASN A 35 -4.08 -3.10 -8.20
CA ASN A 35 -4.23 -1.93 -7.35
C ASN A 35 -5.54 -1.18 -7.58
N ARG A 36 -6.04 -1.13 -8.83
CA ARG A 36 -7.36 -0.54 -9.10
C ARG A 36 -8.45 -1.36 -8.43
N ALA A 37 -8.48 -2.67 -8.66
CA ALA A 37 -9.49 -3.56 -8.11
C ALA A 37 -9.54 -3.51 -6.58
N LEU A 38 -8.39 -3.44 -5.91
CA LEU A 38 -8.30 -3.30 -4.46
C LEU A 38 -8.81 -1.94 -3.96
N ARG A 39 -8.49 -0.84 -4.67
CA ARG A 39 -8.96 0.51 -4.30
C ARG A 39 -10.46 0.70 -4.51
N THR A 40 -11.01 0.14 -5.58
CA THR A 40 -12.43 0.28 -5.94
C THR A 40 -13.30 -0.88 -5.45
N GLN A 41 -12.71 -1.86 -4.75
CA GLN A 41 -13.38 -3.08 -4.30
C GLN A 41 -14.11 -3.81 -5.45
N GLU A 42 -13.44 -3.92 -6.59
CA GLU A 42 -14.00 -4.55 -7.80
C GLU A 42 -14.05 -6.09 -7.64
N VAL A 43 -15.12 -6.58 -7.03
CA VAL A 43 -15.27 -7.97 -6.56
C VAL A 43 -14.94 -9.00 -7.63
N GLU A 44 -15.42 -8.84 -8.86
CA GLU A 44 -15.18 -9.81 -9.94
C GLU A 44 -13.70 -9.94 -10.27
N THR A 45 -12.99 -8.83 -10.39
CA THR A 45 -11.54 -8.83 -10.65
C THR A 45 -10.76 -9.37 -9.45
N LEU A 46 -11.17 -9.05 -8.22
CA LEU A 46 -10.54 -9.58 -7.00
C LEU A 46 -10.68 -11.11 -6.90
N ILE A 47 -11.84 -11.67 -7.28
CA ILE A 47 -12.04 -13.12 -7.32
C ILE A 47 -11.17 -13.76 -8.39
N LYS A 48 -11.17 -13.22 -9.61
CA LYS A 48 -10.37 -13.76 -10.73
C LYS A 48 -8.88 -13.70 -10.46
N MET A 49 -8.41 -12.63 -9.82
CA MET A 49 -6.99 -12.42 -9.50
C MET A 49 -6.62 -12.89 -8.08
N GLY A 50 -7.53 -13.56 -7.38
CA GLY A 50 -7.33 -13.97 -5.98
C GLY A 50 -6.10 -14.88 -5.80
N PHE A 51 -5.80 -15.73 -6.78
CA PHE A 51 -4.58 -16.54 -6.77
C PHE A 51 -3.33 -15.66 -6.78
N PHE A 52 -3.25 -14.67 -7.67
CA PHE A 52 -2.09 -13.78 -7.78
C PHE A 52 -1.94 -12.92 -6.53
N ILE A 53 -3.05 -12.39 -6.00
CA ILE A 53 -3.07 -11.58 -4.77
C ILE A 53 -2.51 -12.40 -3.60
N ARG A 54 -2.94 -13.65 -3.46
CA ARG A 54 -2.43 -14.56 -2.43
C ARG A 54 -0.94 -14.84 -2.64
N ASP A 55 -0.53 -15.18 -3.85
CA ASP A 55 0.86 -15.56 -4.14
C ASP A 55 1.82 -14.37 -3.94
N LEU A 56 1.40 -13.14 -4.29
CA LEU A 56 2.12 -11.90 -3.99
C LEU A 56 2.23 -11.66 -2.48
N HIS A 57 1.14 -11.83 -1.73
CA HIS A 57 1.15 -11.68 -0.28
C HIS A 57 2.10 -12.69 0.39
N LEU A 58 2.04 -13.97 -0.01
CA LEU A 58 2.91 -15.01 0.51
C LEU A 58 4.39 -14.72 0.24
N GLN A 59 4.73 -14.21 -0.95
CA GLN A 59 6.10 -13.82 -1.27
C GLN A 59 6.58 -12.65 -0.41
N ILE A 60 5.72 -11.66 -0.13
CA ILE A 60 6.05 -10.56 0.78
C ILE A 60 6.28 -11.09 2.21
N GLN A 61 5.47 -12.05 2.68
CA GLN A 61 5.67 -12.69 3.98
C GLN A 61 6.99 -13.46 4.06
N GLN A 62 7.37 -14.14 2.98
CA GLN A 62 8.66 -14.82 2.88
C GLN A 62 9.81 -13.81 3.02
N LEU A 63 9.83 -12.75 2.19
CA LEU A 63 10.85 -11.70 2.26
C LEU A 63 10.90 -11.07 3.65
N HIS A 64 9.75 -10.78 4.24
CA HIS A 64 9.67 -10.23 5.59
C HIS A 64 10.40 -11.14 6.59
N SER A 65 10.10 -12.45 6.58
CA SER A 65 10.72 -13.41 7.50
C SER A 65 12.24 -13.52 7.34
N GLU A 66 12.73 -13.41 6.11
CA GLU A 66 14.16 -13.47 5.77
C GLU A 66 14.90 -12.19 6.17
N GLN A 67 14.25 -11.03 6.06
CA GLN A 67 14.87 -9.71 6.17
C GLN A 67 14.66 -9.03 7.52
N VAL A 68 13.59 -9.33 8.26
CA VAL A 68 13.22 -8.55 9.47
C VAL A 68 14.30 -8.58 10.54
N ASN A 69 14.90 -9.74 10.80
CA ASN A 69 15.93 -9.88 11.85
C ASN A 69 17.34 -9.52 11.39
N SER A 70 17.58 -9.37 10.09
CA SER A 70 18.91 -9.16 9.51
C SER A 70 19.09 -7.74 8.98
N ARG A 71 18.09 -7.23 8.23
CA ARG A 71 18.09 -5.93 7.57
C ARG A 71 17.32 -4.88 8.35
N PHE A 72 16.19 -5.24 8.95
CA PHE A 72 15.28 -4.30 9.61
C PHE A 72 15.29 -4.46 11.13
N THR A 73 16.47 -4.29 11.74
CA THR A 73 16.65 -4.48 13.20
C THR A 73 16.28 -3.26 14.04
N LYS A 74 16.00 -2.12 13.40
CA LYS A 74 15.68 -0.84 14.04
C LYS A 74 14.56 -0.13 13.29
N PRO A 75 13.84 0.78 13.95
CA PRO A 75 12.87 1.62 13.27
C PRO A 75 13.50 2.38 12.09
N PHE A 76 12.74 2.49 11.01
CA PHE A 76 13.16 3.17 9.78
C PHE A 76 12.01 3.96 9.19
N THR A 77 12.32 4.83 8.22
CA THR A 77 11.34 5.65 7.52
C THR A 77 11.34 5.30 6.04
N VAL A 78 10.14 5.18 5.48
CA VAL A 78 9.91 5.07 4.04
C VAL A 78 8.95 6.15 3.59
N TYR A 79 8.95 6.40 2.29
CA TYR A 79 8.22 7.49 1.68
C TYR A 79 7.33 6.97 0.56
N ARG A 80 6.22 7.69 0.35
CA ARG A 80 5.33 7.46 -0.79
C ARG A 80 4.75 8.77 -1.28
N GLY A 81 4.98 9.09 -2.54
CA GLY A 81 4.30 10.18 -3.23
C GLY A 81 3.07 9.72 -3.99
N GLN A 82 1.98 10.48 -3.90
CA GLN A 82 0.83 10.31 -4.79
C GLN A 82 -0.04 11.57 -4.85
N GLY A 83 -0.79 11.71 -5.94
CA GLY A 83 -1.94 12.61 -5.99
C GLY A 83 -3.16 11.98 -5.32
N ILE A 84 -3.90 12.77 -4.55
CA ILE A 84 -5.24 12.40 -4.05
C ILE A 84 -6.28 13.41 -4.51
N SER A 85 -7.54 12.99 -4.56
CA SER A 85 -8.65 13.89 -4.89
C SER A 85 -8.80 14.98 -3.81
N LYS A 86 -9.33 16.15 -4.18
CA LYS A 86 -9.68 17.21 -3.21
C LYS A 86 -10.59 16.68 -2.08
N THR A 87 -11.55 15.83 -2.43
CA THR A 87 -12.47 15.20 -1.47
C THR A 87 -11.71 14.34 -0.45
N ASP A 88 -10.75 13.53 -0.89
CA ASP A 88 -9.97 12.69 0.01
C ASP A 88 -8.98 13.52 0.83
N TYR A 89 -8.43 14.59 0.26
CA TYR A 89 -7.65 15.57 1.00
C TYR A 89 -8.47 16.22 2.13
N GLU A 90 -9.69 16.68 1.86
CA GLU A 90 -10.56 17.27 2.87
C GLU A 90 -10.91 16.27 3.99
N LYS A 91 -11.13 15.00 3.66
CA LYS A 91 -11.30 13.93 4.65
C LYS A 91 -10.03 13.73 5.47
N MET A 92 -8.88 13.67 4.81
CA MET A 92 -7.57 13.51 5.45
C MET A 92 -7.27 14.63 6.45
N MET A 93 -7.61 15.88 6.11
CA MET A 93 -7.41 17.02 7.01
C MET A 93 -8.27 16.97 8.27
N LYS A 94 -9.38 16.22 8.25
CA LYS A 94 -10.28 16.04 9.41
C LYS A 94 -9.85 14.91 10.35
N ILE A 95 -9.03 13.96 9.90
CA ILE A 95 -8.62 12.77 10.68
C ILE A 95 -7.31 12.96 11.44
N LYS A 96 -6.99 14.19 11.87
CA LYS A 96 -5.77 14.46 12.63
C LYS A 96 -5.72 13.59 13.89
N SER A 97 -4.64 12.82 14.08
CA SER A 97 -4.50 11.81 15.15
C SER A 97 -5.41 10.58 15.03
N GLY A 98 -6.10 10.40 13.90
CA GLY A 98 -6.90 9.22 13.58
C GLY A 98 -6.09 8.11 12.91
N LEU A 99 -6.81 7.16 12.29
CA LEU A 99 -6.22 6.09 11.48
C LEU A 99 -6.44 6.33 9.99
N MET A 100 -5.48 5.88 9.19
CA MET A 100 -5.55 5.82 7.74
C MET A 100 -5.13 4.41 7.30
N ALA A 101 -5.83 3.84 6.34
CA ALA A 101 -5.51 2.53 5.78
C ALA A 101 -5.19 2.61 4.29
N PHE A 102 -4.24 1.77 3.83
CA PHE A 102 -4.06 1.48 2.42
C PHE A 102 -4.62 0.09 2.12
N ASN A 103 -5.66 0.04 1.28
CA ASN A 103 -6.37 -1.20 0.94
C ASN A 103 -5.64 -2.02 -0.15
N ASN A 104 -4.66 -1.42 -0.80
CA ASN A 104 -3.83 -2.07 -1.81
C ASN A 104 -2.45 -2.41 -1.25
N PHE A 105 -1.66 -3.19 -2.00
CA PHE A 105 -0.24 -3.34 -1.70
C PHE A 105 0.44 -1.97 -1.76
N LEU A 106 1.22 -1.65 -0.73
CA LEU A 106 1.76 -0.32 -0.54
C LEU A 106 3.23 -0.31 -0.93
N SER A 107 3.49 0.20 -2.13
CA SER A 107 4.85 0.46 -2.63
C SER A 107 5.38 1.78 -2.05
N THR A 108 6.61 1.74 -1.55
CA THR A 108 7.30 2.86 -0.90
C THR A 108 8.79 2.85 -1.25
N SER A 109 9.45 3.99 -1.08
CA SER A 109 10.91 4.11 -1.26
C SER A 109 11.57 4.55 0.04
N ILE A 110 12.80 4.11 0.28
CA ILE A 110 13.65 4.68 1.35
C ILE A 110 14.12 6.09 0.97
N ASP A 111 14.19 6.38 -0.34
CA ASP A 111 14.59 7.69 -0.86
C ASP A 111 13.39 8.67 -0.89
N PRO A 112 13.44 9.77 -0.11
CA PRO A 112 12.40 10.77 -0.12
C PRO A 112 12.26 11.51 -1.46
N ASP A 113 13.34 11.68 -2.24
CA ASP A 113 13.34 12.48 -3.47
C ASP A 113 12.60 11.76 -4.60
N ILE A 114 12.76 10.43 -4.68
CA ILE A 114 11.98 9.57 -5.58
C ILE A 114 10.49 9.76 -5.28
N SER A 115 10.11 9.64 -4.01
CA SER A 115 8.71 9.79 -3.60
C SER A 115 8.19 11.21 -3.78
N LEU A 116 9.00 12.22 -3.52
CA LEU A 116 8.63 13.62 -3.70
C LEU A 116 8.31 13.90 -5.17
N THR A 117 9.11 13.38 -6.10
CA THR A 117 8.85 13.50 -7.55
C THR A 117 7.46 12.98 -7.93
N PHE A 118 7.04 11.84 -7.36
CA PHE A 118 5.68 11.33 -7.58
C PHE A 118 4.61 12.26 -7.00
N ALA A 119 4.81 12.84 -5.81
CA ALA A 119 3.86 13.79 -5.24
C ALA A 119 3.75 15.08 -6.08
N GLU A 120 4.89 15.64 -6.49
CA GLU A 120 5.00 16.86 -7.28
C GLU A 120 4.40 16.73 -8.67
N SER A 121 4.61 15.59 -9.35
CA SER A 121 4.05 15.35 -10.69
C SER A 121 2.52 15.47 -10.76
N ASN A 122 1.83 15.28 -9.63
CA ASN A 122 0.38 15.40 -9.52
C ASN A 122 -0.12 16.84 -9.28
N THR A 123 0.77 17.77 -8.92
CA THR A 123 0.41 19.18 -8.63
C THR A 123 -0.07 19.94 -9.86
N ASN A 124 0.28 19.51 -11.07
CA ASN A 124 -0.19 20.13 -12.30
C ASN A 124 -1.67 19.81 -12.60
N ASN A 125 -2.22 18.72 -12.05
CA ASN A 125 -3.62 18.36 -12.25
C ASN A 125 -4.49 19.17 -11.26
N PRO A 126 -5.39 20.08 -11.71
CA PRO A 126 -6.17 20.94 -10.83
C PRO A 126 -7.13 20.18 -9.90
N ASP A 127 -7.44 18.91 -10.18
CA ASP A 127 -8.34 18.08 -9.37
C ASP A 127 -7.61 17.27 -8.29
N LEU A 128 -6.28 17.29 -8.31
CA LEU A 128 -5.43 16.55 -7.38
C LEU A 128 -4.64 17.49 -6.46
N ILE A 129 -4.36 16.94 -5.27
CA ILE A 129 -3.41 17.48 -4.29
C ILE A 129 -2.27 16.47 -4.15
N GLY A 130 -1.03 16.94 -4.28
CA GLY A 130 0.16 16.12 -4.11
C GLY A 130 0.42 15.86 -2.63
N ILE A 131 0.57 14.58 -2.26
CA ILE A 131 0.87 14.15 -0.90
C ILE A 131 2.15 13.34 -0.89
N LEU A 132 3.09 13.76 -0.05
CA LEU A 132 4.23 12.95 0.38
C LEU A 132 3.90 12.33 1.74
N PHE A 133 3.67 11.03 1.76
CA PHE A 133 3.61 10.28 3.01
C PHE A 133 5.02 10.00 3.51
N GLU A 134 5.28 10.34 4.76
CA GLU A 134 6.48 10.00 5.52
C GLU A 134 6.07 8.95 6.56
N ILE A 135 6.46 7.70 6.35
CA ILE A 135 5.96 6.54 7.07
C ILE A 135 7.05 5.98 7.97
N THR A 136 6.87 6.10 9.29
CA THR A 136 7.75 5.47 10.28
C THR A 136 7.29 4.04 10.55
N VAL A 137 8.21 3.10 10.38
CA VAL A 137 8.02 1.66 10.51
C VAL A 137 8.86 1.17 11.68
N ASP A 138 8.22 0.56 12.68
CA ASP A 138 8.91 -0.19 13.71
C ASP A 138 8.76 -1.69 13.41
N PRO A 139 9.83 -2.36 12.94
CA PRO A 139 9.79 -3.78 12.59
C PRO A 139 9.55 -4.69 13.79
N THR A 140 9.87 -4.23 15.01
CA THR A 140 9.76 -5.05 16.23
C THR A 140 8.34 -5.12 16.77
N GLU A 141 7.47 -4.19 16.38
CA GLU A 141 6.09 -4.10 16.83
C GLU A 141 5.09 -4.31 15.67
N SER A 142 5.58 -4.60 14.47
CA SER A 142 4.76 -4.76 13.25
C SER A 142 4.08 -6.12 13.16
N THR A 143 2.80 -6.13 12.84
CA THR A 143 2.10 -7.32 12.34
C THR A 143 1.90 -7.34 10.83
N THR A 144 2.21 -6.23 10.17
CA THR A 144 2.16 -6.14 8.71
C THR A 144 3.45 -6.68 8.11
N ALA A 145 3.32 -7.64 7.19
CA ALA A 145 4.46 -8.11 6.40
C ALA A 145 4.87 -7.10 5.33
N PHE A 146 6.18 -6.84 5.24
CA PHE A 146 6.81 -6.00 4.23
C PHE A 146 8.16 -6.60 3.83
N GLY A 147 8.65 -6.24 2.65
CA GLY A 147 9.97 -6.68 2.20
C GLY A 147 10.63 -5.67 1.28
N CYS A 148 11.95 -5.60 1.34
CA CYS A 148 12.75 -4.95 0.32
C CYS A 148 12.76 -5.80 -0.94
N LEU A 149 12.51 -5.16 -2.09
CA LEU A 149 12.36 -5.85 -3.36
C LEU A 149 13.66 -6.00 -4.16
N ASN A 150 14.79 -5.53 -3.62
CA ASN A 150 16.12 -5.76 -4.20
C ASN A 150 16.27 -7.24 -4.57
N SER A 151 16.89 -7.51 -5.72
CA SER A 151 17.10 -8.84 -6.32
C SER A 151 15.86 -9.66 -6.75
N VAL A 152 14.63 -9.20 -6.48
CA VAL A 152 13.40 -9.96 -6.83
C VAL A 152 12.40 -9.18 -7.69
N SER A 153 12.50 -7.84 -7.70
CA SER A 153 11.69 -6.99 -8.58
C SER A 153 12.14 -7.07 -10.03
N TYR A 154 11.29 -6.58 -10.94
CA TYR A 154 11.65 -6.37 -12.34
C TYR A 154 12.87 -5.44 -12.50
N TYR A 155 13.00 -4.46 -11.62
CA TYR A 155 14.07 -3.46 -11.60
C TYR A 155 15.32 -3.92 -10.82
N ASN A 156 15.29 -5.10 -10.21
CA ASN A 156 16.35 -5.63 -9.35
C ASN A 156 16.79 -4.63 -8.28
N ASP A 157 18.08 -4.27 -8.24
CA ASP A 157 18.69 -3.44 -7.21
C ASP A 157 18.72 -1.94 -7.56
N SER A 158 18.08 -1.53 -8.66
CA SER A 158 18.07 -0.11 -9.05
C SER A 158 17.08 0.73 -8.23
N GLU A 159 16.13 0.09 -7.55
CA GLU A 159 15.13 0.75 -6.71
C GLU A 159 15.16 0.12 -5.32
N GLU A 160 15.48 0.90 -4.29
CA GLU A 160 15.36 0.47 -2.88
C GLU A 160 13.89 0.50 -2.42
N GLU A 161 13.04 -0.21 -3.17
CA GLU A 161 11.62 -0.30 -2.93
C GLU A 161 11.33 -1.21 -1.73
N ILE A 162 10.49 -0.73 -0.81
CA ILE A 162 9.87 -1.54 0.24
C ILE A 162 8.39 -1.69 -0.09
N LEU A 163 7.94 -2.94 -0.24
CA LEU A 163 6.55 -3.28 -0.52
C LEU A 163 5.89 -3.88 0.71
N PHE A 164 4.77 -3.30 1.12
CA PHE A 164 3.94 -3.81 2.21
C PHE A 164 2.75 -4.59 1.67
N SER A 165 2.32 -5.59 2.43
CA SER A 165 1.08 -6.31 2.21
C SER A 165 -0.15 -5.39 2.26
N MET A 166 -1.28 -5.86 1.74
CA MET A 166 -2.54 -5.10 1.75
C MET A 166 -3.07 -4.85 3.17
N HIS A 167 -4.01 -3.90 3.28
CA HIS A 167 -4.72 -3.54 4.52
C HIS A 167 -3.79 -3.05 5.64
N THR A 168 -2.72 -2.35 5.24
CA THR A 168 -1.86 -1.65 6.20
C THR A 168 -2.62 -0.49 6.83
N VAL A 169 -2.54 -0.39 8.15
CA VAL A 169 -3.17 0.71 8.93
C VAL A 169 -2.10 1.52 9.63
N PHE A 170 -2.22 2.83 9.52
CA PHE A 170 -1.29 3.81 10.07
C PHE A 170 -2.01 4.83 10.93
N ARG A 171 -1.34 5.26 11.99
CA ARG A 171 -1.72 6.42 12.80
C ARG A 171 -1.26 7.69 12.11
N VAL A 172 -2.19 8.62 11.89
CA VAL A 172 -1.89 9.91 11.28
C VAL A 172 -1.24 10.84 12.30
N GLY A 173 -0.02 11.28 12.00
CA GLY A 173 0.75 12.24 12.78
C GLY A 173 0.55 13.69 12.30
N ALA A 174 1.65 14.41 12.17
CA ALA A 174 1.62 15.79 11.68
C ALA A 174 1.31 15.85 10.18
N ILE A 175 0.52 16.85 9.81
CA ILE A 175 0.24 17.22 8.41
C ILE A 175 0.78 18.63 8.20
N LYS A 176 1.71 18.80 7.25
CA LYS A 176 2.42 20.06 7.01
C LYS A 176 2.41 20.38 5.51
N LYS A 177 2.34 21.66 5.18
CA LYS A 177 2.56 22.13 3.81
C LYS A 177 4.04 21.98 3.47
N LEU A 178 4.34 21.60 2.24
CA LEU A 178 5.70 21.60 1.71
C LEU A 178 5.99 22.80 0.82
N ASP A 179 4.94 23.45 0.32
CA ASP A 179 5.03 24.66 -0.49
C ASP A 179 4.00 25.71 -0.07
N ASP A 180 4.17 26.92 -0.59
CA ASP A 180 3.24 28.02 -0.36
C ASP A 180 1.97 27.92 -1.22
N THR A 181 1.96 27.01 -2.20
CA THR A 181 0.83 26.86 -3.15
C THR A 181 -0.37 26.13 -2.54
N ASN A 182 -0.20 25.50 -1.37
CA ASN A 182 -1.17 24.60 -0.73
C ASN A 182 -1.48 23.35 -1.56
N ARG A 183 -0.65 23.02 -2.54
CA ARG A 183 -0.89 21.88 -3.44
C ARG A 183 0.01 20.70 -3.15
N LEU A 184 1.00 20.88 -2.27
CA LEU A 184 1.91 19.84 -1.84
C LEU A 184 1.98 19.76 -0.32
N TRP A 185 1.71 18.57 0.22
CA TRP A 185 1.66 18.34 1.65
C TRP A 185 2.48 17.13 2.06
N ARG A 186 3.11 17.23 3.23
CA ARG A 186 3.73 16.11 3.94
C ARG A 186 2.78 15.59 5.01
N VAL A 187 2.57 14.29 5.02
CA VAL A 187 1.73 13.60 5.99
C VAL A 187 2.56 12.55 6.69
N GLN A 188 2.76 12.73 8.00
CA GLN A 188 3.45 11.74 8.82
C GLN A 188 2.49 10.61 9.17
N LEU A 189 2.94 9.39 8.97
CA LEU A 189 2.25 8.17 9.30
C LEU A 189 3.15 7.33 10.20
N LYS A 190 2.60 6.77 11.28
CA LYS A 190 3.28 5.75 12.08
C LYS A 190 2.53 4.45 11.92
N MET A 191 3.24 3.37 11.60
CA MET A 191 2.62 2.05 11.50
C MET A 191 1.96 1.67 12.81
N THR A 192 0.73 1.15 12.73
CA THR A 192 0.02 0.66 13.92
C THR A 192 0.60 -0.69 14.37
N THR A 193 0.37 -1.00 15.64
CA THR A 193 0.81 -2.23 16.30
C THR A 193 -0.41 -2.87 16.96
N ASP A 194 -0.31 -4.12 17.39
CA ASP A 194 -1.43 -4.81 18.07
C ASP A 194 -1.86 -4.10 19.37
N ASN A 195 -0.98 -3.26 19.94
CA ASN A 195 -1.27 -2.46 21.12
C ASN A 195 -1.89 -1.09 20.80
N ASP A 196 -2.19 -0.80 19.53
CA ASP A 196 -2.85 0.46 19.15
C ASP A 196 -4.29 0.48 19.69
N GLN A 197 -4.52 1.34 20.69
CA GLN A 197 -5.80 1.43 21.38
C GLN A 197 -6.96 1.76 20.44
N LEU A 198 -6.75 2.61 19.43
CA LEU A 198 -7.81 2.99 18.51
C LEU A 198 -8.13 1.83 17.56
N LEU A 199 -7.11 1.12 17.07
CA LEU A 199 -7.30 -0.07 16.25
C LEU A 199 -8.03 -1.18 17.02
N ASN A 200 -7.71 -1.37 18.31
CA ASN A 200 -8.36 -2.35 19.17
C ASN A 200 -9.83 -2.00 19.43
N VAL A 201 -10.13 -0.74 19.73
CA VAL A 201 -11.52 -0.27 19.90
C VAL A 201 -12.33 -0.44 18.62
N LEU A 202 -11.74 -0.12 17.46
CA LEU A 202 -12.40 -0.28 16.17
C LEU A 202 -12.67 -1.76 15.85
N THR A 203 -11.68 -2.62 16.06
CA THR A 203 -11.82 -4.07 15.84
C THR A 203 -12.90 -4.68 16.73
N GLU A 204 -12.94 -4.30 18.01
CA GLU A 204 -13.95 -4.78 18.95
C GLU A 204 -15.36 -4.28 18.59
N ARG A 205 -15.49 -3.01 18.17
CA ARG A 205 -16.77 -2.47 17.72
C ARG A 205 -17.27 -3.18 16.45
N MET A 206 -16.40 -3.39 15.46
CA MET A 206 -16.77 -4.14 14.24
C MET A 206 -17.21 -5.57 14.58
N ARG A 207 -16.52 -6.22 15.53
CA ARG A 207 -16.89 -7.55 16.03
C ARG A 207 -18.27 -7.54 16.69
N GLN A 208 -18.59 -6.55 17.51
CA GLN A 208 -19.93 -6.42 18.12
C GLN A 208 -21.03 -6.21 17.07
N GLU A 209 -20.78 -5.35 16.08
CA GLU A 209 -21.74 -5.06 15.01
C GLU A 209 -21.97 -6.28 14.09
N THR A 210 -20.95 -7.13 13.88
CA THR A 210 -21.06 -8.36 13.10
C THR A 210 -21.60 -9.55 13.89
N GLN A 211 -21.37 -9.61 15.21
CA GLN A 211 -21.93 -10.64 16.10
C GLN A 211 -23.43 -10.48 16.34
N GLY A 212 -24.00 -9.31 16.03
CA GLY A 212 -25.43 -9.01 16.09
C GLY A 212 -26.31 -9.66 15.02
N SER A 213 -25.87 -10.73 14.36
CA SER A 213 -26.73 -11.51 13.45
C SER A 213 -26.43 -13.01 13.48
N SER A 214 -26.64 -13.64 14.63
CA SER A 214 -26.87 -15.08 14.65
C SER A 214 -28.16 -15.39 13.89
N SER A 215 -28.00 -15.99 12.71
CA SER A 215 -28.78 -17.09 12.10
C SER A 215 -30.30 -17.13 12.35
N TRP A 216 -31.10 -17.28 11.26
CA TRP A 216 -32.52 -17.71 11.15
C TRP A 216 -33.56 -16.74 10.54
N ALA A 217 -33.25 -15.48 10.24
CA ALA A 217 -34.26 -14.54 9.69
C ALA A 217 -34.20 -14.29 8.17
N ARG A 218 -33.69 -15.25 7.38
CA ARG A 218 -33.72 -15.21 5.90
C ARG A 218 -33.95 -16.60 5.31
N LEU A 219 -35.17 -17.10 5.45
CA LEU A 219 -35.80 -17.99 4.47
C LEU A 219 -36.90 -17.19 3.78
#